data_AF-A0AA91YRQ1-F1
#
_entry.id   AF-A0AA91YRQ1-F1
#
_cell.length_a   1.000
_cell.length_b   1.000
_cell.length_c   1.000
_cell.angle_alpha   90.00
_cell.angle_beta   90.00
_cell.angle_gamma   90.00
#
_symmetry.space_group_name_H-M   'P 1'
#
loop_
_entity.id
_entity.type
_entity.pdbx_description
1 polymer ?
#
loop_
_entity_poly.entity_id
_entity_poly.type
_entity_poly.pdbx_seq_one_letter_code
_entity_poly.pdbx_strand_id
1 'polypeptide(L)' 'MSFNIGLSGLYAANKQLDVTGNNIANVATTGFKSSRAEFADVYSATKLGSGTQVVGNGVRLANVSQQ' A
#
# COMPACT_ATOMS: atom_id res chain seq x y z
N MET A 1 9.14 12.38 11.32
CA MET A 1 8.45 11.08 11.43
C MET A 1 6.97 11.17 11.04
N SER A 2 6.13 12.01 11.67
CA SER A 2 4.70 12.10 11.32
C SER A 2 4.38 12.54 9.88
N PHE A 3 5.16 13.46 9.29
CA PHE A 3 4.93 13.94 7.91
C PHE A 3 5.15 12.84 6.87
N ASN A 4 6.20 12.03 7.01
CA ASN A 4 6.49 10.91 6.12
C ASN A 4 5.42 9.81 6.23
N ILE A 5 4.88 9.58 7.43
CA ILE A 5 3.74 8.67 7.63
C ILE A 5 2.52 9.16 6.87
N GLY A 6 2.17 10.45 7.00
CA GLY A 6 1.06 11.05 6.25
C GLY A 6 1.25 10.98 4.73
N LEU A 7 2.46 11.28 4.24
CA LEU A 7 2.81 11.20 2.82
C LEU A 7 2.72 9.76 2.31
N SER A 8 3.19 8.78 3.09
CA SER A 8 3.09 7.36 2.73
C SER A 8 1.63 6.87 2.66
N GLY A 9 0.77 7.34 3.56
CA GLY A 9 -0.66 7.07 3.53
C GLY A 9 -1.35 7.69 2.31
N LEU A 10 -1.02 8.93 1.98
CA LEU A 10 -1.55 9.59 0.78
C LEU A 10 -1.10 8.88 -0.50
N TYR A 11 0.15 8.44 -0.56
CA TYR A 11 0.67 7.67 -1.69
C TYR A 11 -0.06 6.32 -1.83
N ALA A 12 -0.23 5.59 -0.72
CA ALA A 12 -0.97 4.33 -0.71
C ALA A 12 -2.43 4.50 -1.17
N ALA A 13 -3.11 5.56 -0.71
CA ALA A 13 -4.47 5.89 -1.14
C ALA A 13 -4.56 6.17 -2.65
N ASN A 14 -3.61 6.95 -3.20
CA ASN A 14 -3.53 7.17 -4.65
C ASN A 14 -3.38 5.85 -5.43
N LYS A 15 -2.52 4.94 -4.96
CA LYS A 15 -2.35 3.62 -5.60
C LYS A 15 -3.59 2.74 -5.52
N GLN A 16 -4.34 2.82 -4.44
CA GLN A 16 -5.63 2.14 -4.33
C GLN A 16 -6.63 2.68 -5.36
N LEU A 17 -6.67 3.99 -5.57
CA LEU A 17 -7.53 4.62 -6.57
C LEU A 17 -7.12 4.24 -7.99
N ASP A 18 -5.82 4.20 -8.30
CA ASP A 18 -5.31 3.76 -9.61
C ASP A 18 -5.79 2.35 -9.96
N VAL A 19 -5.64 1.39 -9.03
CA VAL A 19 -6.08 -0.01 -9.22
C VAL A 19 -7.60 -0.11 -9.35
N THR A 20 -8.33 0.65 -8.52
CA THR A 20 -9.80 0.68 -8.58
C THR A 20 -10.29 1.26 -9.91
N GLY A 21 -9.69 2.35 -10.37
CA GLY A 21 -9.99 2.98 -11.65
C GLY A 21 -9.71 2.05 -12.82
N ASN A 22 -8.60 1.31 -12.79
CA ASN A 22 -8.29 0.31 -13.81
C ASN A 22 -9.33 -0.81 -13.86
N ASN A 23 -9.77 -1.31 -12.70
CA ASN A 23 -10.81 -2.34 -12.63
C ASN A 23 -12.15 -1.85 -13.19
N ILE A 24 -12.55 -0.63 -12.84
CA ILE A 24 -13.81 -0.04 -13.34
C ILE A 24 -13.72 0.16 -14.86
N ALA A 25 -12.60 0.70 -15.35
CA ALA A 25 -12.41 0.96 -16.78
C ALA A 25 -12.46 -0.31 -17.63
N ASN A 26 -12.07 -1.47 -17.09
CA ASN A 26 -11.97 -2.73 -17.83
C ASN A 26 -13.05 -3.75 -17.46
N VAL A 27 -14.07 -3.37 -16.67
CA VAL A 27 -15.10 -4.31 -16.19
C VAL A 27 -15.88 -5.01 -17.32
N ALA A 28 -16.02 -4.34 -18.47
CA ALA A 28 -16.73 -4.88 -19.65
C ALA A 28 -15.81 -5.61 -20.64
N THR A 29 -14.49 -5.65 -20.39
CA THR A 29 -13.53 -6.30 -21.27
C THR A 29 -13.57 -7.81 -21.02
N THR A 30 -13.90 -8.58 -22.05
CA THR A 30 -13.95 -10.04 -21.97
C THR A 30 -12.58 -10.62 -21.60
N GLY A 31 -12.52 -11.45 -20.57
CA GLY A 31 -11.26 -12.03 -20.08
C GLY A 31 -10.44 -11.11 -19.18
N PHE A 32 -10.95 -9.93 -18.82
CA PHE A 32 -10.33 -9.08 -17.81
C PHE A 32 -10.39 -9.74 -16.42
N LYS A 33 -9.31 -9.55 -15.68
CA LYS A 33 -9.09 -10.08 -14.34
C LYS A 33 -8.82 -8.91 -13.40
N SER A 34 -9.69 -8.74 -12.41
CA SER A 34 -9.62 -7.61 -11.49
C SER A 34 -8.36 -7.67 -10.64
N SER A 35 -7.78 -6.52 -10.36
CA SER A 35 -6.59 -6.39 -9.50
C SER A 35 -6.93 -5.80 -8.13
N ARG A 36 -6.13 -6.08 -7.11
CA ARG A 36 -6.26 -5.52 -5.76
C ARG A 36 -4.91 -5.01 -5.28
N ALA A 37 -4.89 -3.77 -4.78
CA ALA A 37 -3.74 -3.21 -4.09
C ALA A 37 -3.61 -3.85 -2.69
N GLU A 38 -2.44 -4.37 -2.38
CA GLU A 38 -2.10 -4.97 -1.09
C GLU A 38 -1.03 -4.11 -0.42
N PHE A 39 -1.25 -3.74 0.84
CA PHE A 39 -0.39 -2.83 1.58
C PHE A 39 0.32 -3.55 2.72
N ALA A 40 1.53 -3.10 3.04
CA ALA A 40 2.29 -3.54 4.19
C ALA A 40 2.86 -2.35 4.95
N ASP A 41 3.03 -2.52 6.26
CA ASP A 41 3.74 -1.57 7.11
C ASP A 41 5.22 -1.48 6.69
N VAL A 42 5.76 -0.27 6.79
CA VAL A 42 7.20 -0.03 6.70
C VAL A 42 7.75 -0.23 8.11
N TYR A 43 8.13 -1.49 8.39
CA TYR A 43 8.74 -1.84 9.67
C TYR A 43 10.03 -1.04 9.87
N SER A 44 10.07 -0.27 10.95
CA SER A 44 11.26 0.46 11.36
C SER A 44 12.15 -0.49 12.17
N ALA A 45 13.00 -1.26 11.48
CA ALA A 45 13.92 -2.19 12.14
C ALA A 45 14.85 -1.42 13.09
N THR A 46 14.62 -1.52 14.41
CA THR A 46 15.66 -1.28 15.41
C THR A 46 16.73 -2.36 15.23
N LYS A 47 17.68 -2.08 14.36
CA LYS A 47 18.97 -2.76 14.35
C LYS A 47 19.66 -2.29 15.64
N LEU A 48 19.70 -3.16 16.65
CA LEU A 48 20.34 -3.04 17.97
C LEU A 48 19.32 -2.92 19.12
N GLY A 49 19.31 -3.96 19.96
CA GLY A 49 18.29 -4.20 20.98
C GLY A 49 18.11 -3.06 21.99
N SER A 50 16.88 -2.59 22.08
CA SER A 50 16.29 -2.02 23.29
C SER A 50 14.77 -2.03 23.10
N GLY A 51 14.04 -2.61 24.05
CA GLY A 51 12.62 -2.98 23.98
C GLY A 51 11.62 -1.83 23.94
N THR A 52 11.79 -0.89 23.02
CA THR A 52 10.82 0.17 22.74
C THR A 52 10.03 -0.20 21.50
N GLN A 53 8.73 -0.37 21.64
CA GLN A 53 7.77 -0.55 20.54
C GLN A 53 7.96 0.59 19.54
N VAL A 54 8.61 0.32 18.42
CA VAL A 54 8.91 1.34 17.42
C VAL A 54 7.60 1.71 16.72
N VAL A 55 7.24 2.99 16.75
CA VAL A 55 6.13 3.51 15.95
C VAL A 55 6.45 3.26 14.48
N GLY A 56 5.56 2.56 13.76
CA GLY A 56 5.73 2.21 12.34
C GLY A 56 6.02 3.43 11.47
N ASN A 57 6.86 3.26 10.43
CA ASN A 57 7.37 4.37 9.62
C ASN A 57 6.48 4.70 8.41
N GLY A 58 5.24 4.21 8.39
CA GLY A 58 4.26 4.47 7.34
C GLY A 58 3.87 3.21 6.58
N VAL A 59 3.12 3.37 5.48
CA VAL A 59 2.61 2.25 4.69
C VAL A 59 3.20 2.26 3.29
N ARG A 60 3.40 1.08 2.71
CA ARG A 60 3.82 0.91 1.31
C ARG A 60 2.90 -0.05 0.58
N LEU A 61 2.76 0.15 -0.73
CA LEU A 61 2.17 -0.84 -1.61
C LEU A 61 3.12 -2.05 -1.65
N ALA A 62 2.66 -3.17 -1.11
CA ALA A 62 3.41 -4.42 -1.09
C ALA A 62 3.25 -5.18 -2.39
N ASN A 63 2.04 -5.20 -2.94
CA ASN A 63 1.74 -5.91 -4.18
C ASN A 63 0.49 -5.37 -4.88
N VAL A 64 0.34 -5.72 -6.16
CA VAL A 64 -0.93 -5.64 -6.88
C VAL A 64 -1.28 -7.04 -7.35
N SER A 65 -2.19 -7.69 -6.63
CA SER A 65 -2.57 -9.08 -6.89
C SER A 65 -3.75 -9.13 -7.84
N GLN A 66 -3.68 -10.01 -8.84
CA GLN A 66 -4.73 -10.20 -9.84
C GLN A 66 -5.59 -11.42 -9.47
N GLN A 67 -6.92 -11.28 -9.57
CA GLN A 67 -7.91 -12.33 -9.34
C GLN A 67 -8.34 -12.97 -10.67
#